data_AF-A0A444J9S2-F1
#
_entry.id   AF-A0A444J9S2-F1
#
_cell.length_a   1.000
_cell.length_b   1.000
_cell.length_c   1.000
_cell.angle_alpha   90.00
_cell.angle_beta   90.00
_cell.angle_gamma   90.00
#
_symmetry.space_group_name_H-M   'P 1'
#
loop_
_entity.id
_entity.type
_entity.pdbx_description
1 polymer ?
#
loop_
_entity_poly.entity_id
_entity_poly.type
_entity_poly.pdbx_seq_one_letter_code
_entity_poly.pdbx_strand_id
1 'polypeptide(L)'
;MDKTEVMTTLKLAAVSHRAWLSNAQALIEGVPLDKDKVPVSATECEFGKWFYGDGQRLRTLPGFQEIEKPHDNLHQTYAEIFTLLYGEESKKPSLFSRLIGSAQKAAAEKREAAKVKSLILKDHSTEVVDQLEQLQRMINEMEEEQLSSYLS
;
A
#
# COMPACT_ATOMS: atom_id res chain seq x y z
N MET A 1 14.20 20.23 -1.47
CA MET A 1 12.89 20.08 -0.83
C MET A 1 12.36 21.43 -0.41
N ASP A 2 11.47 21.98 -1.23
CA ASP A 2 10.63 23.15 -0.94
C ASP A 2 9.16 22.73 -0.69
N LYS A 3 8.28 23.71 -0.42
CA LYS A 3 6.85 23.46 -0.15
C LYS A 3 6.17 22.73 -1.32
N THR A 4 6.49 23.10 -2.56
CA THR A 4 5.90 22.51 -3.76
C THR A 4 6.31 21.05 -3.92
N GLU A 5 7.58 20.73 -3.69
CA GLU A 5 8.11 19.37 -3.73
C GLU A 5 7.45 18.48 -2.66
N VAL A 6 7.29 18.97 -1.43
CA VAL A 6 6.59 18.24 -0.35
C VAL A 6 5.14 17.97 -0.73
N MET A 7 4.41 19.01 -1.11
CA MET A 7 2.98 18.89 -1.46
C MET A 7 2.75 17.94 -2.63
N THR A 8 3.62 18.01 -3.65
CA THR A 8 3.56 17.10 -4.81
C THR A 8 3.80 15.66 -4.37
N THR A 9 4.79 15.42 -3.51
CA THR A 9 5.11 14.09 -3.01
C THR A 9 3.94 13.48 -2.22
N LEU A 10 3.36 14.24 -1.29
CA LEU A 10 2.21 13.77 -0.50
C LEU A 10 0.98 13.50 -1.37
N LYS A 11 0.73 14.34 -2.39
CA LYS A 11 -0.36 14.13 -3.34
C LYS A 11 -0.17 12.85 -4.17
N LEU A 12 1.03 12.62 -4.69
CA LEU A 12 1.36 11.42 -5.45
C LEU A 12 1.32 10.16 -4.58
N ALA A 13 1.73 10.26 -3.32
CA ALA A 13 1.58 9.21 -2.34
C ALA A 13 0.09 8.85 -2.13
N ALA A 14 -0.79 9.85 -1.95
CA ALA A 14 -2.22 9.60 -1.78
C ALA A 14 -2.87 8.99 -3.03
N VAL A 15 -2.42 9.34 -4.23
CA VAL A 15 -2.90 8.73 -5.48
C VAL A 15 -2.43 7.27 -5.61
N SER A 16 -1.15 7.01 -5.41
CA SER A 16 -0.58 5.67 -5.51
C SER A 16 -1.17 4.70 -4.48
N HIS A 17 -1.42 5.15 -3.25
CA HIS A 17 -2.01 4.31 -2.21
C HIS A 17 -3.47 3.93 -2.48
N ARG A 18 -4.25 4.80 -3.12
CA ARG A 18 -5.57 4.43 -3.65
C ARG A 18 -5.47 3.41 -4.80
N ALA A 19 -4.43 3.54 -5.63
CA ALA A 19 -4.19 2.62 -6.73
C ALA A 19 -3.84 1.20 -6.24
N TRP A 20 -3.14 1.06 -5.11
CA TRP A 20 -2.86 -0.25 -4.50
C TRP A 20 -4.15 -1.04 -4.21
N LEU A 21 -5.20 -0.40 -3.68
CA LEU A 21 -6.49 -1.06 -3.49
C LEU A 21 -7.11 -1.54 -4.81
N SER A 22 -7.08 -0.68 -5.83
CA SER A 22 -7.60 -1.01 -7.16
C SER A 22 -6.83 -2.17 -7.80
N ASN A 23 -5.50 -2.19 -7.62
CA ASN A 23 -4.66 -3.28 -8.09
C ASN A 23 -5.00 -4.60 -7.38
N ALA A 24 -5.23 -4.58 -6.06
CA ALA A 24 -5.62 -5.79 -5.33
C ALA A 24 -6.94 -6.37 -5.84
N GLN A 25 -7.93 -5.50 -6.10
CA GLN A 25 -9.23 -5.90 -6.66
C GLN A 25 -9.05 -6.54 -8.05
N ALA A 26 -8.25 -5.93 -8.92
CA ALA A 26 -7.95 -6.48 -10.23
C ALA A 26 -7.27 -7.87 -10.14
N LEU A 27 -6.33 -8.07 -9.22
CA LEU A 27 -5.70 -9.38 -8.99
C LEU A 27 -6.72 -10.43 -8.53
N ILE A 28 -7.62 -10.07 -7.61
CA ILE A 28 -8.68 -10.95 -7.11
C ILE A 28 -9.63 -11.37 -8.25
N GLU A 29 -9.94 -10.45 -9.15
CA GLU A 29 -10.76 -10.68 -10.35
C GLU A 29 -10.04 -11.50 -11.43
N GLY A 30 -8.74 -11.79 -11.26
CA GLY A 30 -7.95 -12.59 -12.18
C GLY A 30 -7.39 -11.80 -13.36
N VAL A 31 -7.36 -10.47 -13.27
CA VAL A 31 -6.65 -9.64 -14.25
C VAL A 31 -5.17 -10.03 -14.24
N PRO A 32 -4.54 -10.23 -15.42
CA PRO A 32 -3.13 -10.59 -15.49
C PRO A 32 -2.22 -9.66 -14.69
N LEU A 33 -1.21 -10.28 -14.07
CA LEU A 33 -0.16 -9.60 -13.34
C LEU A 33 0.71 -8.79 -14.30
N ASP A 34 0.77 -7.50 -14.05
CA ASP A 34 1.82 -6.63 -14.59
C ASP A 34 2.89 -6.43 -13.50
N LYS A 35 4.11 -6.06 -13.87
CA LYS A 35 5.21 -5.78 -12.93
C LYS A 35 4.82 -4.75 -11.88
N ASP A 36 4.01 -3.77 -12.28
CA ASP A 36 3.56 -2.67 -11.41
C ASP A 36 2.52 -3.10 -10.37
N LYS A 37 2.02 -4.34 -10.44
CA LYS A 37 1.07 -4.92 -9.47
C LYS A 37 1.74 -5.88 -8.48
N VAL A 38 3.06 -6.04 -8.56
CA VAL A 38 3.80 -6.87 -7.60
C VAL A 38 3.96 -6.09 -6.29
N PRO A 39 3.71 -6.70 -5.11
CA PRO A 39 3.95 -6.07 -3.83
C PRO A 39 5.41 -5.61 -3.72
N VAL A 40 5.60 -4.37 -3.28
CA VAL A 40 6.88 -3.87 -2.75
C VAL A 40 6.73 -3.68 -1.24
N SER A 41 7.84 -3.70 -0.50
CA SER A 41 7.79 -3.31 0.92
C SER A 41 7.48 -1.83 1.04
N ALA A 42 6.93 -1.43 2.19
CA ALA A 42 6.60 -0.03 2.47
C ALA A 42 7.79 0.90 2.25
N THR A 43 9.00 0.49 2.66
CA THR A 43 10.25 1.27 2.50
C THR A 43 10.73 1.39 1.05
N GLU A 44 10.30 0.50 0.16
CA GLU A 44 10.77 0.43 -1.23
C GLU A 44 9.79 1.07 -2.22
N CYS A 45 8.59 1.47 -1.77
CA CYS A 45 7.70 2.28 -2.59
C CYS A 45 8.25 3.72 -2.70
N GLU A 46 7.88 4.46 -3.74
CA GLU A 46 8.40 5.83 -3.97
C GLU A 46 8.14 6.76 -2.77
N PHE A 47 6.97 6.64 -2.15
CA PHE A 47 6.67 7.36 -0.92
C PHE A 47 7.52 6.89 0.26
N GLY A 48 7.73 5.60 0.43
CA GLY A 48 8.57 5.04 1.51
C GLY A 48 10.02 5.49 1.42
N LYS A 49 10.61 5.45 0.22
CA LYS A 49 11.96 5.96 -0.02
C LYS A 49 12.09 7.42 0.39
N TRP A 50 11.08 8.22 0.07
CA TRP A 50 11.02 9.62 0.51
C TRP A 50 10.79 9.73 2.02
N PHE A 51 9.82 9.02 2.57
CA PHE A 51 9.41 9.08 3.98
C PHE A 51 10.56 8.74 4.91
N TYR A 52 11.33 7.69 4.60
CA TYR A 52 12.51 7.27 5.35
C TYR A 52 13.80 8.01 4.94
N GLY A 53 13.76 8.76 3.85
CA GLY A 53 14.85 9.61 3.37
C GLY A 53 14.59 11.09 3.69
N ASP A 54 14.49 11.91 2.65
CA ASP A 54 14.33 13.38 2.76
C ASP A 54 13.12 13.81 3.60
N GLY A 55 12.05 13.02 3.60
CA GLY A 55 10.83 13.24 4.38
C GLY A 55 11.07 13.28 5.89
N GLN A 56 12.12 12.61 6.41
CA GLN A 56 12.45 12.61 7.84
C GLN A 56 12.77 14.00 8.40
N ARG A 57 13.06 14.98 7.55
CA ARG A 57 13.17 16.39 7.97
C ARG A 57 11.86 16.88 8.59
N LEU A 58 10.72 16.39 8.09
CA LEU A 58 9.38 16.71 8.58
C LEU A 58 8.93 15.88 9.80
N ARG A 59 9.81 15.03 10.38
CA ARG A 59 9.41 14.10 11.46
C ARG A 59 8.83 14.75 12.71
N THR A 60 9.14 16.03 12.95
CA THR A 60 8.63 16.80 14.10
C THR A 60 7.30 17.48 13.79
N LEU A 61 6.85 17.46 12.54
CA LEU A 61 5.57 18.02 12.13
C LEU A 61 4.45 17.11 12.65
N PRO A 62 3.44 17.64 13.37
CA PRO A 62 2.34 16.86 13.90
C PRO A 62 1.65 15.99 12.83
N GLY A 63 1.40 14.73 13.14
CA GLY A 63 0.79 13.76 12.22
C GLY A 63 1.76 13.09 11.23
N PHE A 64 3.00 13.58 11.04
CA PHE A 64 3.93 12.95 10.10
C PHE A 64 4.24 11.49 10.46
N GLN A 65 4.58 11.23 11.73
CA GLN A 65 4.93 9.88 12.19
C GLN A 65 3.71 8.93 12.23
N GLU A 66 2.50 9.47 12.30
CA GLU A 66 1.27 8.67 12.36
C GLU A 66 0.98 7.95 11.03
N ILE A 67 1.63 8.37 9.93
CA ILE A 67 1.51 7.73 8.61
C ILE A 67 2.20 6.36 8.57
N GLU A 68 3.26 6.16 9.36
CA GLU A 68 4.14 4.98 9.25
C GLU A 68 3.39 3.66 9.42
N LYS A 69 2.67 3.53 10.54
CA LYS A 69 1.96 2.29 10.88
C LYS A 69 0.88 1.90 9.85
N PRO A 70 -0.06 2.78 9.44
CA PRO A 70 -1.04 2.41 8.43
C PRO A 70 -0.41 2.15 7.05
N HIS A 71 0.70 2.81 6.73
CA HIS A 71 1.47 2.55 5.51
C HIS A 71 2.07 1.14 5.50
N ASP A 72 2.71 0.73 6.61
CA ASP A 72 3.23 -0.64 6.76
C ASP A 72 2.12 -1.69 6.68
N ASN A 73 1.01 -1.46 7.40
CA ASN A 73 -0.15 -2.37 7.40
C ASN A 73 -0.75 -2.54 6.00
N LEU A 74 -0.82 -1.46 5.21
CA LEU A 74 -1.28 -1.50 3.83
C LEU A 74 -0.40 -2.43 2.98
N HIS A 75 0.91 -2.20 3.01
CA HIS A 75 1.86 -2.99 2.21
C HIS A 75 1.88 -4.46 2.64
N GLN A 76 1.83 -4.74 3.95
CA GLN A 76 1.73 -6.09 4.46
C GLN A 76 0.45 -6.78 3.98
N THR A 77 -0.71 -6.12 4.12
CA THR A 77 -1.99 -6.69 3.70
C THR A 77 -2.02 -6.97 2.20
N TYR A 78 -1.45 -6.06 1.40
CA TYR A 78 -1.33 -6.24 -0.05
C TYR A 78 -0.47 -7.47 -0.40
N ALA A 79 0.67 -7.64 0.27
CA ALA A 79 1.54 -8.81 0.10
C ALA A 79 0.86 -10.13 0.51
N GLU A 80 0.02 -10.12 1.54
CA GLU A 80 -0.78 -11.27 1.95
C GLU A 80 -1.83 -11.66 0.90
N ILE A 81 -2.53 -10.67 0.32
CA ILE A 81 -3.45 -10.88 -0.80
C ILE A 81 -2.70 -11.53 -1.97
N PHE A 82 -1.54 -10.98 -2.33
CA PHE A 82 -0.71 -11.52 -3.40
C PHE A 82 -0.30 -12.97 -3.13
N THR A 83 0.13 -13.27 -1.90
CA THR A 83 0.54 -14.61 -1.48
C THR A 83 -0.61 -15.62 -1.54
N LEU A 84 -1.82 -15.22 -1.15
CA LEU A 84 -3.01 -16.07 -1.27
C LEU A 84 -3.31 -16.45 -2.73
N LEU A 85 -3.13 -15.51 -3.65
CA LEU A 85 -3.47 -15.68 -5.07
C LEU A 85 -2.37 -16.38 -5.87
N TYR A 86 -1.10 -16.11 -5.57
CA TYR A 86 0.04 -16.48 -6.41
C TYR A 86 1.18 -17.21 -5.67
N GLY A 87 1.12 -17.32 -4.34
CA GLY A 87 2.10 -18.06 -3.56
C GLY A 87 2.08 -19.55 -3.94
N GLU A 88 3.27 -20.16 -4.02
CA GLU A 88 3.37 -21.59 -4.31
C GLU A 88 2.75 -22.41 -3.17
N GLU A 89 1.82 -23.30 -3.50
CA GLU A 89 1.55 -24.45 -2.65
C GLU A 89 2.74 -25.40 -2.79
N SER A 90 3.47 -25.62 -1.71
CA SER A 90 4.50 -26.66 -1.63
C SER A 90 3.91 -28.01 -2.07
N LYS A 91 4.15 -28.37 -3.34
CA LYS A 91 3.61 -29.56 -3.98
C LYS A 91 4.25 -30.82 -3.38
N LYS A 92 3.44 -31.71 -2.81
CA LYS A 92 3.74 -33.15 -2.91
C LYS A 92 3.04 -33.71 -4.15
N PRO A 93 3.70 -34.57 -4.94
CA PRO A 93 3.07 -35.16 -6.11
C PRO A 93 2.11 -36.27 -5.67
N SER A 94 0.94 -36.39 -6.31
CA SER A 94 0.36 -37.67 -6.78
C SER A 94 -1.18 -37.60 -6.96
N LEU A 95 -1.69 -38.36 -7.95
CA LEU A 95 -3.08 -38.84 -8.14
C LEU A 95 -4.06 -38.00 -9.01
N PHE A 96 -3.65 -37.74 -10.24
CA PHE A 96 -4.27 -36.85 -11.25
C PHE A 96 -5.64 -37.24 -11.86
N SER A 97 -6.57 -37.92 -11.15
CA SER A 97 -7.93 -38.16 -11.71
C SER A 97 -9.11 -37.76 -10.81
N ARG A 98 -8.88 -37.43 -9.53
CA ARG A 98 -9.88 -36.86 -8.60
C ARG A 98 -9.62 -35.38 -8.23
N LEU A 99 -8.62 -34.76 -8.85
CA LEU A 99 -7.92 -33.56 -8.35
C LEU A 99 -8.46 -32.21 -8.90
N ILE A 100 -9.30 -32.20 -9.94
CA ILE A 100 -9.78 -30.96 -10.58
C ILE A 100 -10.74 -30.19 -9.67
N GLY A 101 -11.73 -30.88 -9.08
CA GLY A 101 -12.73 -30.23 -8.20
C GLY A 101 -12.15 -29.70 -6.89
N SER A 102 -11.16 -30.40 -6.31
CA SER A 102 -10.47 -29.96 -5.11
C SER A 102 -9.58 -28.74 -5.36
N ALA A 103 -8.88 -28.70 -6.50
CA ALA A 103 -8.06 -27.55 -6.88
C ALA A 103 -8.91 -26.30 -7.17
N GLN A 104 -10.05 -26.47 -7.86
CA GLN A 104 -11.00 -25.38 -8.08
C GLN A 104 -11.58 -24.84 -6.77
N LYS A 105 -11.93 -25.73 -5.83
CA LYS A 105 -12.40 -25.35 -4.50
C LYS A 105 -11.34 -24.58 -3.71
N ALA A 106 -10.10 -25.07 -3.66
CA ALA A 106 -9.00 -24.38 -2.99
C ALA A 106 -8.72 -23.00 -3.61
N ALA A 107 -8.77 -22.88 -4.93
CA ALA A 107 -8.62 -21.60 -5.62
C ALA A 107 -9.79 -20.64 -5.33
N ALA A 108 -11.01 -21.14 -5.12
CA ALA A 108 -12.15 -20.33 -4.71
C ALA A 108 -12.02 -19.84 -3.25
N GLU A 109 -11.58 -20.72 -2.34
CA GLU A 109 -11.33 -20.37 -0.92
C GLU A 109 -10.24 -19.31 -0.79
N LYS A 110 -9.14 -19.43 -1.55
CA LYS A 110 -8.08 -18.42 -1.61
C LYS A 110 -8.59 -17.06 -2.11
N ARG A 111 -9.40 -17.05 -3.18
CA ARG A 111 -10.01 -15.81 -3.68
C ARG A 111 -10.96 -15.18 -2.66
N GLU A 112 -11.74 -15.98 -1.95
CA GLU A 112 -12.64 -15.46 -0.92
C GLU A 112 -11.86 -14.88 0.26
N ALA A 113 -10.80 -15.56 0.72
CA ALA A 113 -9.89 -15.01 1.73
C ALA A 113 -9.24 -13.69 1.26
N ALA A 114 -8.84 -13.61 -0.02
CA ALA A 114 -8.29 -12.40 -0.61
C ALA A 114 -9.32 -11.25 -0.65
N LYS A 115 -10.60 -11.53 -0.96
CA LYS A 115 -11.68 -10.54 -0.88
C LYS A 115 -11.88 -10.00 0.54
N VAL A 116 -11.89 -10.88 1.54
CA VAL A 116 -11.99 -10.45 2.95
C VAL A 116 -10.82 -9.53 3.31
N LYS A 117 -9.59 -9.90 2.94
CA LYS A 117 -8.41 -9.05 3.14
C LYS A 117 -8.46 -7.74 2.36
N SER A 118 -9.12 -7.70 1.19
CA SER A 118 -9.27 -6.46 0.41
C SER A 118 -10.10 -5.39 1.15
N LEU A 119 -10.99 -5.80 2.06
CA LEU A 119 -11.72 -4.86 2.93
C LEU A 119 -10.77 -4.25 3.97
N ILE A 120 -9.90 -5.07 4.58
CA ILE A 120 -8.87 -4.59 5.51
C ILE A 120 -7.88 -3.66 4.80
N LEU A 121 -7.48 -4.03 3.57
CA LEU A 121 -6.61 -3.20 2.74
C LEU A 121 -7.26 -1.84 2.45
N LYS A 122 -8.57 -1.81 2.20
CA LYS A 122 -9.32 -0.57 1.98
C LYS A 122 -9.29 0.33 3.22
N ASP A 123 -9.46 -0.24 4.40
CA ASP A 123 -9.41 0.53 5.66
C ASP A 123 -8.02 1.14 5.85
N HIS A 124 -6.94 0.36 5.67
CA HIS A 124 -5.58 0.88 5.74
C HIS A 124 -5.28 1.92 4.65
N SER A 125 -5.76 1.71 3.42
CA SER A 125 -5.61 2.69 2.34
C SER A 125 -6.31 3.99 2.66
N THR A 126 -7.47 3.93 3.32
CA THR A 126 -8.22 5.13 3.74
C THR A 126 -7.45 5.86 4.83
N GLU A 127 -6.95 5.15 5.84
CA GLU A 127 -6.15 5.74 6.92
C GLU A 127 -4.87 6.43 6.41
N VAL A 128 -4.11 5.79 5.51
CA VAL A 128 -2.92 6.41 4.90
C VAL A 128 -3.29 7.68 4.13
N VAL A 129 -4.32 7.59 3.29
CA VAL A 129 -4.75 8.72 2.46
C VAL A 129 -5.22 9.89 3.32
N ASP A 130 -6.02 9.62 4.36
CA ASP A 130 -6.54 10.64 5.25
C ASP A 130 -5.41 11.35 6.02
N GLN A 131 -4.40 10.61 6.47
CA GLN A 131 -3.22 11.18 7.12
C GLN A 131 -2.39 12.04 6.16
N LEU A 132 -2.16 11.56 4.94
CA LEU A 132 -1.47 12.33 3.90
C LEU A 132 -2.22 13.62 3.55
N GLU A 133 -3.54 13.58 3.46
CA GLU A 133 -4.36 14.76 3.16
C GLU A 133 -4.45 15.74 4.33
N GLN A 134 -4.49 15.25 5.57
CA GLN A 134 -4.38 16.09 6.76
C GLN A 134 -3.04 16.83 6.79
N LEU A 135 -1.94 16.10 6.56
CA LEU A 135 -0.61 16.68 6.48
C LEU A 135 -0.50 17.73 5.36
N GLN A 136 -1.08 17.44 4.18
CA GLN A 136 -1.16 18.40 3.07
C GLN A 136 -1.92 19.67 3.44
N ARG A 137 -3.09 19.56 4.09
CA ARG A 137 -3.86 20.74 4.53
C ARG A 137 -3.05 21.59 5.51
N MET A 138 -2.42 20.96 6.48
CA MET A 138 -1.58 21.65 7.46
C MET A 138 -0.42 22.40 6.80
N ILE A 139 0.33 21.74 5.91
CA ILE A 139 1.45 22.36 5.21
C ILE A 139 0.97 23.47 4.27
N ASN A 140 -0.18 23.30 3.64
CA ASN A 140 -0.75 24.32 2.76
C ASN A 140 -1.05 25.63 3.52
N GLU A 141 -1.54 25.53 4.75
CA GLU A 141 -1.85 26.65 5.64
C GLU A 141 -0.60 27.32 6.27
N MET A 142 0.55 26.67 6.25
CA MET A 142 1.81 27.23 6.74
C MET A 142 2.42 28.25 5.76
N GLU A 143 2.95 29.35 6.28
CA GLU A 143 3.85 30.23 5.53
C GLU A 143 5.16 29.50 5.18
N GLU A 144 5.85 29.91 4.11
CA GLU A 144 7.10 29.26 3.68
C GLU A 144 8.19 29.27 4.75
N GLU A 145 8.29 30.36 5.52
CA GLU A 145 9.24 30.50 6.62
C GLU A 145 8.95 29.50 7.74
N GLN A 146 7.67 29.25 8.04
CA GLN A 146 7.26 28.27 9.05
C GLN A 146 7.64 26.86 8.62
N LEU A 147 7.35 26.47 7.38
CA LEU A 147 7.73 25.15 6.86
C LEU A 147 9.26 24.99 6.81
N SER A 148 9.98 26.05 6.43
CA SER A 148 11.44 26.03 6.36
C SER A 148 12.10 25.69 7.70
N SER A 149 11.47 26.08 8.83
CA SER A 149 11.97 25.74 10.17
C SER A 149 11.90 24.23 10.51
N TYR A 150 11.03 23.48 9.82
CA TYR A 150 11.00 22.01 9.91
C TYR A 150 11.97 21.37 8.92
N LEU A 151 12.27 22.05 7.81
CA LEU A 151 13.16 21.52 6.78
C LEU A 151 14.64 21.73 7.15
N SER A 152 15.00 22.74 7.92
CA SER A 152 16.38 23.01 8.35
C SER A 152 16.97 21.91 9.23
#